data_AF-A0A8T6SLZ3-F1
#
_entry.id   AF-A0A8T6SLZ3-F1
#
_cell.length_a   1.000
_cell.length_b   1.000
_cell.length_c   1.000
_cell.angle_alpha   90.00
_cell.angle_beta   90.00
_cell.angle_gamma   90.00
#
_symmetry.space_group_name_H-M   'P 1'
#
loop_
_entity.id
_entity.type
_entity.pdbx_description
1 polymer ?
#
loop_
_entity_poly.entity_id
_entity_poly.type
_entity_poly.pdbx_seq_one_letter_code
_entity_poly.pdbx_strand_id
1 'polypeptide(L)' 'LEPFDQERITKAIWKAAKAVGGKDRELAKRLSNEVVDMLHDRFGKEGVPTVEEIQDLVEKVLIEDGHARTAKAY' A
#
# COMPACT_ATOMS: atom_id res chain seq x y z
N LEU A 1 19.79 6.05 3.88
CA LEU A 1 18.32 5.97 3.93
C LEU A 1 17.81 6.47 2.59
N GLU A 2 17.08 5.64 1.84
CA GLU A 2 16.38 6.12 0.64
C GLU A 2 15.19 6.99 1.07
N PRO A 3 14.84 8.05 0.32
CA PRO A 3 13.65 8.83 0.59
C PRO A 3 12.39 7.99 0.38
N PHE A 4 11.35 8.28 1.16
CA PHE A 4 10.03 7.68 0.96
C PHE A 4 9.49 8.01 -0.45
N ASP A 5 9.02 6.98 -1.16
CA ASP A 5 8.44 7.10 -2.50
C ASP A 5 7.14 6.29 -2.59
N GLN A 6 6.00 6.99 -2.56
CA GLN A 6 4.67 6.41 -2.68
C GLN A 6 4.48 5.60 -3.98
N GLU A 7 5.17 5.94 -5.07
CA GLU A 7 5.04 5.20 -6.33
C GLU A 7 5.52 3.74 -6.16
N ARG A 8 6.42 3.47 -5.21
CA ARG A 8 6.83 2.09 -4.88
C ARG A 8 5.66 1.28 -4.31
N ILE A 9 4.88 1.88 -3.40
CA ILE A 9 3.67 1.25 -2.84
C ILE A 9 2.64 1.04 -3.95
N THR A 10 2.37 2.06 -4.76
CA THR A 10 1.43 1.98 -5.90
C THR A 10 1.79 0.85 -6.85
N LYS A 11 3.08 0.73 -7.22
CA LYS A 11 3.58 -0.34 -8.10
C LYS A 11 3.45 -1.71 -7.47
N ALA A 12 3.71 -1.85 -6.17
CA ALA A 12 3.59 -3.12 -5.46
C ALA A 12 2.11 -3.57 -5.39
N ILE A 13 1.19 -2.68 -5.02
CA ILE A 13 -0.25 -2.96 -5.01
C ILE A 13 -0.72 -3.34 -6.42
N TRP A 14 -0.28 -2.60 -7.43
CA TRP A 14 -0.61 -2.88 -8.83
C TRP A 14 -0.11 -4.26 -9.29
N LYS A 15 1.11 -4.65 -8.92
CA LYS A 15 1.66 -5.98 -9.24
C LYS A 15 0.85 -7.08 -8.58
N ALA A 16 0.51 -6.94 -7.30
CA ALA A 16 -0.33 -7.89 -6.57
C ALA A 16 -1.73 -8.00 -7.20
N ALA A 17 -2.34 -6.86 -7.52
CA ALA A 17 -3.65 -6.81 -8.16
C ALA A 17 -3.64 -7.53 -9.50
N LYS A 18 -2.62 -7.28 -10.34
CA LYS A 18 -2.44 -8.00 -11.62
C LYS A 18 -2.29 -9.51 -11.43
N ALA A 19 -1.56 -9.95 -10.42
CA ALA A 19 -1.34 -11.37 -10.15
C ALA A 19 -2.66 -12.10 -9.83
N VAL A 20 -3.64 -11.40 -9.28
CA VAL A 20 -4.98 -11.94 -8.99
C VAL A 20 -6.05 -11.56 -10.02
N GLY A 21 -5.65 -11.02 -11.18
CA GLY A 21 -6.52 -10.72 -12.32
C GLY A 21 -7.10 -9.30 -12.35
N GLY A 22 -6.71 -8.43 -11.42
CA GLY A 22 -7.07 -7.01 -11.40
C GLY A 22 -6.45 -6.21 -12.54
N LYS A 23 -7.15 -5.17 -12.99
CA LYS A 23 -6.76 -4.34 -14.15
C LYS A 23 -6.86 -2.83 -13.92
N ASP A 24 -7.33 -2.41 -12.75
CA ASP A 24 -7.49 -0.99 -12.41
C ASP A 24 -6.25 -0.47 -11.65
N ARG A 25 -5.37 0.23 -12.37
CA ARG A 25 -4.20 0.89 -11.77
C ARG A 25 -4.58 2.15 -10.98
N GLU A 26 -5.68 2.82 -11.34
CA GLU A 26 -6.14 3.99 -10.60
C GLU A 26 -6.65 3.60 -9.21
N LEU A 27 -7.26 2.43 -9.09
CA LEU A 27 -7.58 1.85 -7.78
C LEU A 27 -6.32 1.57 -6.95
N ALA A 28 -5.27 1.00 -7.54
CA ALA A 28 -4.00 0.79 -6.84
C ALA A 28 -3.37 2.11 -6.34
N LYS A 29 -3.52 3.19 -7.09
CA LYS A 29 -3.09 4.54 -6.68
C LYS A 29 -3.96 5.12 -5.57
N ARG A 30 -5.27 4.89 -5.59
CA ARG A 30 -6.18 5.31 -4.51
C ARG A 30 -5.84 4.61 -3.19
N LEU A 31 -5.63 3.30 -3.23
CA LEU A 31 -5.23 2.51 -2.06
C LEU A 31 -3.86 2.94 -1.53
N SER A 32 -2.91 3.29 -2.41
CA SER A 32 -1.61 3.79 -1.96
C SER A 32 -1.70 5.16 -1.29
N ASN A 33 -2.60 6.04 -1.72
CA ASN A 33 -2.86 7.31 -1.01
C ASN A 33 -3.34 7.04 0.42
N GLU A 34 -4.31 6.13 0.58
CA GLU A 34 -4.85 5.77 1.89
C GLU A 34 -3.77 5.19 2.82
N VAL A 35 -2.86 4.36 2.27
CA VAL A 35 -1.70 3.88 3.02
C VAL A 35 -0.82 5.05 3.48
N VAL A 36 -0.53 6.03 2.63
CA VAL A 36 0.28 7.20 3.00
C VAL A 36 -0.40 8.02 4.09
N ASP A 37 -1.71 8.24 3.98
CA ASP A 37 -2.47 8.97 4.99
C ASP A 37 -2.39 8.26 6.35
N MET A 38 -2.55 6.94 6.37
CA MET A 38 -2.41 6.14 7.58
C MET A 38 -0.96 6.13 8.14
N LEU A 39 0.06 6.14 7.28
CA LEU A 39 1.46 6.27 7.72
C LEU A 39 1.69 7.63 8.38
N HIS A 40 1.17 8.71 7.79
CA HIS A 40 1.27 10.05 8.34
C HIS A 40 0.55 10.17 9.69
N ASP A 41 -0.62 9.56 9.84
CA ASP A 41 -1.37 9.56 11.10
C ASP A 41 -0.65 8.77 12.20
N ARG A 42 -0.01 7.65 11.85
CA ARG A 42 0.63 6.75 12.81
C ARG A 42 2.01 7.22 13.26
N PHE A 43 2.82 7.73 12.34
CA PHE A 43 4.23 8.04 12.57
C PHE A 43 4.50 9.55 12.58
N GLY A 44 3.52 10.37 12.21
CA GLY A 44 3.70 11.79 11.99
C GLY A 44 4.50 12.09 10.72
N LYS A 45 4.75 13.38 10.45
CA LYS A 45 5.47 13.83 9.25
C LYS A 45 6.97 13.46 9.24
N GLU A 46 7.54 13.20 10.42
CA GLU A 46 8.99 12.95 10.59
C GLU A 46 9.29 11.50 10.97
N GLY A 47 8.27 10.68 11.20
CA GLY A 47 8.47 9.29 11.53
C GLY A 47 8.98 8.49 10.33
N VAL A 48 9.90 7.58 10.59
CA VAL A 48 10.53 6.73 9.57
C VAL A 48 9.99 5.32 9.75
N PRO A 49 8.91 4.94 9.05
CA PRO A 49 8.38 3.59 9.13
C PRO A 49 9.39 2.60 8.53
N THR A 50 9.39 1.40 9.09
CA THR A 50 10.13 0.27 8.54
C THR A 50 9.41 -0.32 7.32
N VAL A 51 10.12 -1.15 6.55
CA VAL A 51 9.53 -1.84 5.40
C VAL A 51 8.38 -2.78 5.83
N GLU A 52 8.53 -3.48 6.96
CA GLU A 52 7.50 -4.37 7.52
C GLU A 52 6.25 -3.59 7.94
N GLU A 53 6.41 -2.44 8.61
CA GLU A 53 5.26 -1.60 9.00
C GLU A 53 4.50 -1.06 7.79
N ILE A 54 5.19 -0.74 6.68
CA ILE A 54 4.54 -0.36 5.43
C ILE A 54 3.77 -1.55 4.84
N GLN A 55 4.35 -2.76 4.88
CA GLN A 55 3.70 -3.96 4.38
C GLN A 55 2.42 -4.27 5.17
N ASP A 56 2.49 -4.31 6.50
CA ASP A 56 1.35 -4.55 7.39
C ASP A 56 0.21 -3.58 7.11
N LEU A 57 0.55 -2.30 6.90
CA LEU A 57 -0.43 -1.25 6.65
C LEU A 57 -1.09 -1.41 5.26
N VAL A 58 -0.32 -1.77 4.24
CA VAL A 58 -0.85 -2.04 2.90
C VAL A 58 -1.78 -3.25 2.92
N GLU A 59 -1.39 -4.34 3.58
CA GLU A 59 -2.24 -5.52 3.75
C GLU A 59 -3.55 -5.16 4.47
N LYS A 60 -3.47 -4.35 5.53
CA LYS A 60 -4.64 -3.86 6.26
C LYS A 60 -5.59 -3.09 5.34
N VAL A 61 -5.09 -2.08 4.63
CA VAL A 61 -5.91 -1.28 3.69
C VAL A 61 -6.55 -2.17 2.63
N LEU A 62 -5.79 -3.11 2.07
CA LEU A 62 -6.32 -4.06 1.08
C LEU A 62 -7.41 -4.96 1.65
N ILE A 63 -7.30 -5.40 2.91
CA ILE A 63 -8.34 -6.23 3.54
C ILE A 63 -9.58 -5.40 3.87
N GLU A 64 -9.41 -4.20 4.43
CA GLU A 64 -10.51 -3.30 4.81
C GLU A 64 -11.32 -2.82 3.60
N ASP A 65 -10.69 -2.60 2.44
CA ASP A 65 -11.35 -2.23 1.18
C ASP A 65 -11.87 -3.45 0.38
N GLY A 66 -11.84 -4.66 0.96
CA GLY A 66 -12.40 -5.87 0.35
C GLY A 66 -11.52 -6.55 -0.71
N HIS A 67 -10.23 -6.19 -0.78
CA HIS A 67 -9.22 -6.74 -1.68
C HIS A 67 -8.37 -7.85 -1.05
N ALA A 68 -8.96 -8.72 -0.22
CA ALA A 68 -8.25 -9.78 0.51
C ALA A 68 -7.39 -10.71 -0.37
N ARG A 69 -7.82 -10.99 -1.62
CA ARG A 69 -7.01 -11.77 -2.57
C ARG A 69 -5.75 -11.03 -2.99
N THR A 70 -5.86 -9.72 -3.22
CA THR A 70 -4.73 -8.84 -3.53
C THR A 70 -3.80 -8.73 -2.34
N ALA A 71 -4.32 -8.58 -1.12
CA ALA A 71 -3.53 -8.56 0.12
C ALA A 71 -2.65 -9.81 0.26
N LYS A 72 -3.22 -10.99 0.02
CA LYS A 72 -2.47 -12.26 0.07
C LYS A 72 -1.36 -12.38 -1.00
N ALA A 73 -1.47 -11.63 -2.09
CA ALA A 73 -0.53 -11.65 -3.22
C ALA A 73 0.45 -10.48 -3.23
N TYR A 74 0.29 -9.54 -2.29
CA TYR A 74 1.16 -8.40 -2.05
C TYR A 74 2.41 -8.85 -1.29
#